data_AF-A0A6G8DDH8-F1
#
_entry.id   AF-A0A6G8DDH8-F1
#
_cell.length_a   1.000
_cell.length_b   1.000
_cell.length_c   1.000
_cell.angle_alpha   90.00
_cell.angle_beta   90.00
_cell.angle_gamma   90.00
#
_symmetry.space_group_name_H-M   'P 1'
#
loop_
_entity.id
_entity.type
_entity.pdbx_description
1 polymer ?
#
loop_
_entity_poly.entity_id
_entity_poly.type
_entity_poly.pdbx_seq_one_letter_code
_entity_poly.pdbx_strand_id
1 'polypeptide(L)'
;MKELVVLLHNGDLSGYSGKWITDVANLGASGSHLGPLTAIEALRAQRMGDVTVHFVSTWMEPSSRMRWPAWMPDPQFLSSHPRHSSLVRR
;
A
#
# COMPACT_ATOMS: atom_id res chain seq x y z
N MET A 1 -4.80 14.49 -6.34
CA MET A 1 -4.48 13.93 -5.01
C MET A 1 -5.66 14.04 -4.04
N LYS A 2 -6.19 15.23 -3.77
CA LYS A 2 -7.37 15.41 -2.88
C LYS A 2 -8.56 14.53 -3.26
N GLU A 3 -8.92 14.49 -4.54
CA GLU A 3 -10.05 13.70 -5.06
C GLU A 3 -9.88 12.20 -4.81
N LEU A 4 -8.68 11.66 -5.05
CA LEU A 4 -8.34 10.27 -4.76
C LEU A 4 -8.58 9.93 -3.29
N VAL A 5 -8.12 10.80 -2.38
CA VAL A 5 -8.29 10.62 -0.94
C VAL A 5 -9.77 10.62 -0.55
N VAL A 6 -10.57 11.52 -1.11
CA VAL A 6 -12.03 11.57 -0.86
C VAL A 6 -12.72 10.30 -1.34
N LEU A 7 -12.47 9.87 -2.58
CA LEU A 7 -13.06 8.65 -3.14
C LEU A 7 -12.66 7.40 -2.34
N LEU A 8 -11.42 7.36 -1.84
CA LEU A 8 -10.93 6.27 -1.00
C LEU A 8 -11.66 6.22 0.34
N HIS A 9 -11.78 7.36 1.02
CA HIS A 9 -12.44 7.45 2.32
C HIS A 9 -13.96 7.26 2.25
N ASN A 10 -14.58 7.59 1.12
CA ASN A 10 -16.01 7.38 0.90
C ASN A 10 -16.36 5.92 0.55
N GLY A 11 -15.36 5.08 0.23
CA GLY A 11 -15.59 3.71 -0.25
C GLY A 11 -16.02 3.62 -1.72
N ASP A 12 -15.95 4.74 -2.46
CA ASP A 12 -16.27 4.80 -3.90
C ASP A 12 -15.20 4.08 -4.75
N LEU A 13 -14.01 3.89 -4.19
CA LEU A 13 -12.92 3.12 -4.80
C LEU A 13 -12.99 1.65 -4.42
N SER A 14 -13.39 0.83 -5.39
CA SER A 14 -13.36 -0.63 -5.30
C SER A 14 -12.14 -1.22 -6.02
N GLY A 15 -11.54 -2.26 -5.43
CA GLY A 15 -10.52 -3.08 -6.09
C GLY A 15 -11.11 -3.99 -7.17
N TYR A 16 -10.25 -4.80 -7.79
CA TYR A 16 -10.64 -5.72 -8.88
C TYR A 16 -11.82 -6.65 -8.55
N SER A 17 -11.97 -7.05 -7.29
CA SER A 17 -13.06 -7.92 -6.82
C SER A 17 -14.37 -7.17 -6.52
N GLY A 18 -14.44 -5.85 -6.77
CA GLY A 18 -15.58 -5.01 -6.41
C GLY A 18 -15.66 -4.64 -4.93
N LYS A 19 -14.71 -5.11 -4.11
CA LYS A 19 -14.63 -4.74 -2.68
C LYS A 19 -13.97 -3.37 -2.53
N TRP A 20 -14.55 -2.52 -1.68
CA TRP A 20 -13.94 -1.29 -1.18
C TRP A 20 -12.51 -1.51 -0.63
N ILE A 21 -11.67 -0.50 -0.82
CA ILE A 21 -10.27 -0.52 -0.37
C ILE A 21 -10.20 -0.05 1.09
N THR A 22 -9.75 -0.93 1.98
CA THR A 22 -9.56 -0.66 3.42
C THR A 22 -8.09 -0.50 3.82
N ASP A 23 -7.17 -0.99 2.99
CA ASP A 23 -5.76 -1.09 3.33
C ASP A 23 -4.90 -0.50 2.21
N VAL A 24 -3.97 0.37 2.59
CA VAL A 24 -3.01 1.01 1.68
C VAL A 24 -1.61 0.64 2.13
N ALA A 25 -0.80 0.06 1.25
CA ALA A 25 0.59 -0.26 1.53
C ALA A 25 1.54 0.72 0.85
N ASN A 26 2.35 1.43 1.63
CA ASN A 26 3.48 2.20 1.13
C ASN A 26 4.69 1.27 0.96
N LEU A 27 5.07 1.02 -0.30
CA LEU A 27 6.24 0.23 -0.67
C LEU A 27 7.40 1.18 -0.98
N GLY A 28 8.45 1.19 -0.15
CA GLY A 28 9.53 2.15 -0.32
C GLY A 28 10.86 1.72 0.29
N ALA A 29 11.92 2.39 -0.12
CA ALA A 29 13.27 2.25 0.43
C ALA A 29 13.77 3.63 0.86
N SER A 30 14.33 3.72 2.08
CA SER A 30 14.93 4.94 2.62
C SER A 30 13.90 6.10 2.78
N GLY A 31 14.24 7.32 2.37
CA GLY A 31 13.47 8.54 2.67
C GLY A 31 12.01 8.55 2.18
N SER A 32 11.69 7.85 1.09
CA SER A 32 10.30 7.71 0.60
C SER A 32 9.41 6.84 1.51
N HIS A 33 10.04 6.12 2.44
CA HIS A 33 9.37 5.33 3.46
C HIS A 33 9.33 6.09 4.79
N LEU A 34 10.47 6.62 5.24
CA LEU A 34 10.59 7.29 6.53
C LEU A 34 9.82 8.62 6.60
N GLY A 35 9.84 9.43 5.53
CA GLY A 35 9.13 10.71 5.51
C GLY A 35 7.63 10.56 5.79
N PRO A 36 6.90 9.77 4.98
CA PRO A 36 5.47 9.55 5.23
C PRO A 36 5.19 8.82 6.55
N LEU A 37 6.04 7.87 6.97
CA LEU A 37 5.88 7.17 8.25
C LEU A 37 5.92 8.15 9.42
N THR A 38 6.92 9.04 9.45
CA THR A 38 7.06 10.04 10.50
C THR A 38 5.91 11.03 10.50
N ALA A 39 5.45 11.48 9.32
CA ALA A 39 4.30 12.40 9.22
C ALA A 39 3.00 11.77 9.75
N ILE A 40 2.75 10.49 9.42
CA ILE A 40 1.57 9.76 9.90
C ILE A 40 1.63 9.57 11.42
N GLU A 41 2.80 9.21 11.98
CA GLU A 41 2.93 9.03 13.43
C GLU A 41 2.76 10.36 14.18
N ALA A 42 3.32 11.46 13.67
CA ALA A 42 3.16 12.78 14.26
C ALA A 42 1.69 13.26 14.26
N LEU A 43 0.92 12.87 13.24
CA LEU A 43 -0.50 13.24 13.09
C LEU A 43 -1.46 12.13 13.53
N ARG A 44 -1.00 11.15 14.30
CA ARG A 44 -1.80 9.98 14.69
C ARG A 44 -3.11 10.34 15.39
N ALA A 45 -3.12 11.40 16.19
CA ALA A 45 -4.31 11.92 16.86
C ALA A 45 -5.37 12.49 15.89
N GLN A 46 -4.97 12.84 14.67
CA GLN A 46 -5.82 13.38 13.60
C GLN A 46 -6.21 12.29 12.58
N ARG A 47 -5.94 11.02 12.86
CA ARG A 47 -6.33 9.91 11.96
C ARG A 47 -7.86 9.85 11.88
N MET A 48 -8.38 9.89 10.66
CA MET A 48 -9.82 9.81 10.36
C MET A 48 -10.13 8.62 9.46
N GLY A 49 -11.27 7.97 9.70
CA GLY A 49 -11.79 6.88 8.89
C GLY A 49 -11.11 5.53 9.11
N ASP A 50 -11.58 4.53 8.36
CA ASP A 50 -11.23 3.12 8.58
C ASP A 50 -10.06 2.62 7.71
N VAL A 51 -9.49 3.50 6.88
CA VAL A 51 -8.36 3.13 6.00
C VAL A 51 -7.09 2.94 6.82
N THR A 52 -6.47 1.77 6.71
CA THR A 52 -5.24 1.41 7.40
C THR A 52 -4.05 1.54 6.47
N VAL A 53 -3.01 2.26 6.91
CA VAL A 53 -1.79 2.46 6.13
C VAL A 53 -0.68 1.57 6.67
N HIS A 54 -0.12 0.73 5.80
CA HIS A 54 0.97 -0.18 6.10
C HIS A 54 2.26 0.29 5.44
N PHE A 55 3.38 0.12 6.12
CA PHE A 55 4.69 0.51 5.62
C PHE A 55 5.51 -0.75 5.41
N VAL A 56 5.87 -1.03 4.15
CA VAL A 56 6.70 -2.19 3.77
C VAL A 56 8.00 -1.72 3.13
N SER A 57 9.13 -2.17 3.65
CA SER A 57 10.46 -1.84 3.13
C SER A 57 11.23 -3.10 2.75
N THR A 58 11.93 -3.05 1.62
CA THR A 58 12.67 -4.19 1.04
C THR A 58 13.92 -4.59 1.82
N TRP A 59 14.35 -3.79 2.80
CA TRP A 59 15.61 -3.97 3.54
C TRP A 59 15.44 -4.53 4.95
N MET A 60 14.22 -4.91 5.36
CA MET A 60 14.09 -5.80 6.52
C MET A 60 14.63 -7.19 6.14
N GLU A 61 15.59 -7.65 6.93
CA GLU A 61 16.58 -8.70 6.66
C GLU A 61 16.04 -10.03 6.07
N PRO A 62 16.73 -10.66 5.08
CA PRO A 62 16.35 -11.97 4.55
C PRO A 62 16.49 -13.14 5.54
N SER A 63 17.14 -12.92 6.69
CA SER A 63 17.48 -13.98 7.66
C SER A 63 16.31 -14.37 8.58
N SER A 64 15.28 -13.55 8.68
CA SER A 64 14.10 -13.81 9.49
C SER A 64 12.85 -13.82 8.61
N ARG A 65 12.75 -14.85 7.75
CA ARG A 65 11.55 -15.27 7.00
C ARG A 65 10.42 -14.23 7.09
N MET A 66 10.50 -13.17 6.28
CA MET A 66 9.50 -12.10 6.22
C MET A 66 8.13 -12.75 6.26
N ARG A 67 7.43 -12.60 7.39
CA ARG A 67 6.12 -13.24 7.56
C ARG A 67 5.19 -12.47 6.63
N TRP A 68 4.71 -13.12 5.57
CA TRP A 68 3.77 -12.51 4.64
C TRP A 68 2.60 -11.94 5.45
N PRO A 69 2.35 -10.62 5.42
CA PRO A 69 1.33 -10.05 6.28
C PRO A 69 -0.04 -10.64 5.94
N ALA A 70 -0.82 -11.01 6.95
CA ALA A 70 -2.11 -11.65 6.76
C ALA A 70 -3.12 -10.80 5.95
N TRP A 71 -2.89 -9.48 5.88
CA TRP A 71 -3.69 -8.54 5.11
C TRP A 71 -3.23 -8.40 3.65
N MET A 72 -2.04 -8.89 3.28
CA MET A 72 -1.59 -8.90 1.88
C MET A 72 -2.20 -10.08 1.12
N PRO A 73 -2.56 -9.92 -0.17
CA PRO A 73 -2.97 -11.03 -1.03
C PRO A 73 -1.89 -12.12 -1.09
N ASP A 74 -2.26 -13.38 -1.33
CA ASP A 74 -1.31 -14.49 -1.44
C ASP A 74 -0.07 -14.10 -2.28
N PRO A 75 1.17 -14.34 -1.83
CA PRO A 75 2.36 -13.99 -2.61
C PRO A 75 2.39 -14.61 -4.01
N GLN A 76 1.71 -15.74 -4.24
CA GLN A 76 1.52 -16.33 -5.57
C GLN A 76 0.78 -15.38 -6.53
N PHE A 77 -0.05 -14.46 -6.02
CA PHE A 77 -0.72 -13.42 -6.78
C PHE A 77 0.28 -12.52 -7.54
N LEU A 78 1.41 -12.16 -6.94
CA LEU A 78 2.42 -11.33 -7.61
C LEU A 78 3.17 -12.08 -8.71
N SER A 79 3.23 -13.41 -8.62
CA SER A 79 3.91 -14.27 -9.61
C SER A 79 3.03 -14.67 -10.80
N SER A 80 1.70 -14.67 -10.62
CA SER A 80 0.74 -15.15 -11.62
C SER A 80 0.29 -14.10 -12.63
N HIS A 81 0.68 -12.83 -12.45
CA HIS A 81 0.32 -11.76 -13.39
C HIS A 81 1.45 -11.55 -14.41
N PRO A 82 1.15 -11.62 -15.73
CA PRO A 82 2.14 -11.27 -16.73
C PRO A 82 2.52 -9.80 -16.54
N ARG A 83 3.83 -9.53 -16.42
CA ARG A 83 4.36 -8.16 -16.48
C ARG A 83 3.97 -7.59 -17.85
N HIS A 84 2.90 -6.81 -17.91
CA HIS A 84 2.57 -6.01 -19.08
C HIS A 84 3.59 -4.87 -19.17
N SER A 85 4.79 -5.19 -19.69
CA SER A 85 5.73 -4.18 -20.16
C SER A 85 5.26 -3.69 -21.52
N SER A 86 4.22 -2.86 -21.57
CA SER A 86 4.04 -1.96 -22.70
C SER A 86 4.84 -0.69 -22.41
N LEU A 87 6.08 -0.68 -22.92
CA LEU A 87 6.83 0.52 -23.27
C LEU A 87 5.86 1.56 -23.85
N VAL A 88 5.65 2.66 -23.13
CA VAL A 88 5.05 3.87 -23.70
C VAL A 88 6.10 4.42 -24.66
N ARG A 89 6.00 4.00 -25.93
CA ARG A 89 6.55 4.74 -27.06
C ARG A 89 5.56 5.86 -27.37
N ARG A 90 5.92 7.10 -27.04
CA ARG A 90 5.68 8.31 -27.84
C ARG A 90 6.79 9.30 -27.54
#